data_AF-A0A6V7KW53-F1
#
_entry.id   AF-A0A6V7KW53-F1
#
_cell.length_a   1.000
_cell.length_b   1.000
_cell.length_c   1.000
_cell.angle_alpha   90.00
_cell.angle_beta   90.00
_cell.angle_gamma   90.00
#
_symmetry.space_group_name_H-M   'P 1'
#
loop_
_entity.id
_entity.type
_entity.pdbx_description
1 polymer ?
#
loop_
_entity_poly.entity_id
_entity_poly.type
_entity_poly.pdbx_seq_one_letter_code
_entity_poly.pdbx_strand_id
1 'polypeptide(L)'
;DVADENGIELAQIPTHSQLRQIAPPGATYFYAQLPTGVMFYTRISKDFPLQFGREVLAHEKILNKMDRVDWKDCAISKEDETDLAKIIRQKFEPYDIET
;
A
#
# COMPACT_ATOMS: atom_id res chain seq x y z
N ASP A 1 -13.47 9.74 5.52
CA ASP A 1 -12.00 9.65 5.32
C ASP A 1 -11.76 9.21 3.87
N VAL A 2 -10.52 9.00 3.41
CA VAL A 2 -10.24 8.69 1.98
C VAL A 2 -10.99 7.45 1.48
N ALA A 3 -11.29 6.50 2.39
CA ALA A 3 -12.09 5.32 2.08
C ALA A 3 -13.56 5.69 1.85
N ASP A 4 -14.17 6.47 2.75
CA ASP A 4 -15.54 6.95 2.60
C ASP A 4 -15.75 7.76 1.32
N GLU A 5 -14.79 8.64 0.98
CA GLU A 5 -14.84 9.50 -0.22
C GLU A 5 -14.87 8.67 -1.52
N ASN A 6 -14.23 7.51 -1.50
CA ASN A 6 -14.20 6.55 -2.61
C ASN A 6 -15.29 5.47 -2.49
N GLY A 7 -16.16 5.51 -1.47
CA GLY A 7 -17.19 4.50 -1.23
C GLY A 7 -16.63 3.11 -0.92
N ILE A 8 -15.43 3.04 -0.33
CA ILE A 8 -14.74 1.79 -0.01
C ILE A 8 -14.99 1.41 1.43
N GLU A 9 -15.62 0.26 1.63
CA GLU A 9 -15.75 -0.34 2.96
C GLU A 9 -14.56 -1.25 3.25
N LEU A 10 -13.76 -0.89 4.27
CA LEU A 10 -12.63 -1.68 4.75
C LEU A 10 -13.06 -2.53 5.96
N ALA A 11 -13.13 -3.84 5.75
CA ALA A 11 -13.40 -4.80 6.82
C ALA A 11 -12.10 -5.17 7.55
N GLN A 12 -12.11 -5.13 8.88
CA GLN A 12 -11.00 -5.64 9.67
C GLN A 12 -10.97 -7.18 9.61
N ILE A 13 -9.81 -7.74 9.30
CA ILE A 13 -9.61 -9.19 9.31
C ILE A 13 -9.38 -9.63 10.77
N PRO A 14 -10.08 -10.67 11.27
CA PRO A 14 -9.84 -11.18 12.61
C PRO A 14 -8.40 -11.66 12.79
N THR A 15 -7.83 -11.39 13.96
CA THR A 15 -6.48 -11.83 14.33
C THR A 15 -6.33 -13.34 14.11
N HIS A 16 -5.20 -13.76 13.53
CA HIS A 16 -4.89 -15.16 13.15
C HIS A 16 -5.67 -15.74 11.96
N SER A 17 -6.54 -14.97 11.31
CA SER A 17 -7.11 -15.39 10.02
C SER A 17 -6.07 -15.26 8.92
N GLN A 18 -6.08 -16.22 8.00
CA GLN A 18 -5.17 -16.18 6.86
C GLN A 18 -5.87 -15.54 5.66
N LEU A 19 -5.16 -14.68 4.92
CA LEU A 19 -5.69 -14.01 3.72
C LEU A 19 -6.31 -14.99 2.71
N ARG A 20 -5.74 -16.20 2.59
CA ARG A 20 -6.26 -17.28 1.73
C ARG A 20 -7.65 -17.79 2.11
N GLN A 21 -8.10 -17.58 3.35
CA GLN A 21 -9.42 -18.00 3.84
C GLN A 21 -10.51 -17.00 3.43
N ILE A 22 -10.14 -15.73 3.25
CA ILE A 22 -11.06 -14.62 2.93
C ILE A 22 -11.04 -14.25 1.44
N ALA A 23 -9.92 -14.48 0.77
CA ALA A 23 -9.74 -14.25 -0.66
C ALA A 23 -9.52 -15.58 -1.38
N PRO A 24 -10.57 -16.20 -1.97
CA PRO A 24 -10.40 -17.43 -2.72
C PRO A 24 -9.53 -17.19 -3.97
N PRO A 25 -8.91 -18.24 -4.54
CA PRO A 25 -8.14 -18.12 -5.78
C PRO A 25 -8.94 -17.43 -6.88
N GLY A 26 -8.35 -16.42 -7.51
CA GLY A 26 -8.98 -15.61 -8.57
C GLY A 26 -9.81 -14.42 -8.08
N ALA A 27 -9.99 -14.23 -6.77
CA ALA A 27 -10.62 -13.02 -6.25
C ALA A 27 -9.67 -11.81 -6.32
N THR A 28 -10.17 -10.69 -6.81
CA THR A 28 -9.48 -9.39 -6.77
C THR A 28 -9.84 -8.67 -5.49
N TYR A 29 -8.84 -8.19 -4.75
CA TYR A 29 -9.02 -7.54 -3.46
C TYR A 29 -7.92 -6.53 -3.16
N PHE A 30 -8.22 -5.59 -2.28
CA PHE A 30 -7.26 -4.70 -1.66
C PHE A 30 -7.11 -5.11 -0.19
N TYR A 31 -5.88 -5.12 0.31
CA TYR A 31 -5.61 -5.36 1.72
C TYR A 31 -4.50 -4.42 2.21
N ALA A 32 -4.55 -4.10 3.50
CA ALA A 32 -3.53 -3.31 4.16
C ALA A 32 -3.22 -3.90 5.53
N GLN A 33 -1.93 -4.01 5.87
CA GLN A 33 -1.48 -4.40 7.20
C GLN A 33 -0.82 -3.20 7.87
N LEU A 34 -1.31 -2.84 9.05
CA LEU A 34 -0.73 -1.78 9.87
C LEU A 34 0.49 -2.30 10.65
N PRO A 35 1.40 -1.42 11.10
CA PRO A 35 2.52 -1.81 11.96
C PRO A 35 2.10 -2.49 13.28
N THR A 36 0.85 -2.27 13.72
CA THR A 36 0.26 -2.94 14.89
C THR A 36 -0.14 -4.39 14.63
N GLY A 37 -0.02 -4.87 13.39
CA GLY A 37 -0.47 -6.19 12.95
C GLY A 37 -1.96 -6.27 12.59
N VAL A 38 -2.72 -5.19 12.78
CA VAL A 38 -4.11 -5.10 12.32
C VAL A 38 -4.14 -5.14 10.80
N MET A 39 -5.06 -5.94 10.25
CA MET A 39 -5.23 -6.08 8.81
C MET A 39 -6.63 -5.63 8.39
N PHE A 40 -6.70 -4.93 7.27
CA PHE A 40 -7.93 -4.52 6.60
C PHE A 40 -8.03 -5.17 5.23
N TYR A 41 -9.26 -5.41 4.80
CA TYR A 41 -9.58 -6.07 3.55
C TYR A 41 -10.80 -5.45 2.90
N THR A 42 -10.79 -5.38 1.58
CA THR A 42 -11.99 -5.14 0.80
C THR A 42 -11.92 -5.86 -0.53
N ARG A 43 -13.06 -6.30 -1.05
CA ARG A 43 -13.14 -6.91 -2.38
C ARG A 43 -13.14 -5.80 -3.43
N ILE A 44 -12.30 -5.95 -4.44
CA ILE A 44 -12.25 -4.98 -5.55
C ILE A 44 -13.45 -5.21 -6.46
N SER A 45 -14.21 -4.14 -6.69
CA SER A 45 -15.26 -4.06 -7.70
C SER A 45 -14.72 -3.36 -8.96
N LYS A 46 -15.55 -3.23 -10.00
CA LYS A 46 -15.14 -2.66 -11.29
C LYS A 46 -14.67 -1.19 -11.18
N ASP A 47 -15.22 -0.44 -10.23
CA ASP A 47 -14.98 1.00 -10.07
C ASP A 47 -13.99 1.32 -8.94
N PHE A 48 -13.17 0.34 -8.53
CA PHE A 48 -12.18 0.56 -7.48
C PHE A 48 -11.06 1.49 -7.96
N PRO A 49 -10.72 2.55 -7.20
CA PRO A 49 -9.65 3.48 -7.57
C PRO A 49 -8.30 2.78 -7.50
N LEU A 50 -7.62 2.67 -8.65
CA LEU A 50 -6.36 1.94 -8.75
C LEU A 50 -5.24 2.57 -7.88
N GLN A 51 -5.34 3.88 -7.60
CA GLN A 51 -4.40 4.62 -6.77
C GLN A 51 -4.84 4.75 -5.30
N PHE A 52 -5.91 4.05 -4.88
CA PHE A 52 -6.49 4.17 -3.54
C PHE A 52 -5.44 4.10 -2.41
N GLY A 53 -4.55 3.10 -2.46
CA GLY A 53 -3.49 2.96 -1.45
C GLY A 53 -2.54 4.16 -1.40
N ARG A 54 -2.24 4.78 -2.56
CA ARG A 54 -1.44 6.01 -2.63
C ARG A 54 -2.21 7.20 -2.10
N GLU A 55 -3.49 7.36 -2.46
CA GLU A 55 -4.36 8.43 -1.94
C GLU A 55 -4.41 8.41 -0.41
N VAL A 56 -4.58 7.23 0.18
CA VAL A 56 -4.58 7.05 1.64
C VAL A 56 -3.25 7.48 2.25
N LEU A 57 -2.12 6.99 1.74
CA LEU A 57 -0.79 7.29 2.31
C LEU A 57 -0.37 8.75 2.10
N ALA A 58 -0.67 9.32 0.94
CA ALA A 58 -0.34 10.70 0.58
C ALA A 58 -1.13 11.74 1.38
N HIS A 59 -2.28 11.34 1.94
CA HIS A 59 -3.16 12.21 2.71
C HIS A 59 -2.42 13.01 3.78
N GLU A 60 -2.84 14.26 4.00
CA GLU A 60 -2.26 15.21 4.97
C GLU A 60 -2.11 14.66 6.40
N LYS A 61 -2.99 13.72 6.77
CA LYS A 61 -3.01 13.08 8.09
C LYS A 61 -1.99 11.95 8.26
N ILE A 62 -1.38 11.45 7.17
CA ILE A 62 -0.42 10.33 7.20
C ILE A 62 0.97 10.82 6.82
N LEU A 63 1.23 11.09 5.53
CA LEU A 63 2.55 11.53 5.05
C LEU A 63 2.58 13.00 4.63
N ASN A 64 1.40 13.62 4.39
CA ASN A 64 1.31 14.98 3.86
C ASN A 64 2.10 15.18 2.57
N LYS A 65 1.77 14.35 1.58
CA LYS A 65 2.40 14.27 0.25
C LYS A 65 1.36 14.18 -0.85
N MET A 66 0.39 15.09 -0.85
CA MET A 66 -0.69 15.13 -1.84
C MET A 66 -0.18 15.24 -3.29
N ASP A 67 1.02 15.80 -3.49
CA ASP A 67 1.74 15.86 -4.77
C ASP A 67 2.19 14.48 -5.29
N ARG A 68 2.13 13.44 -4.47
CA ARG A 68 2.59 12.07 -4.78
C ARG A 68 1.46 11.06 -4.97
N VAL A 69 0.21 11.54 -5.00
CA VAL A 69 -0.97 10.70 -5.22
C VAL A 69 -0.89 10.06 -6.61
N ASP A 70 -0.67 10.86 -7.66
CA ASP A 70 -0.56 10.34 -9.02
C ASP A 70 0.86 9.80 -9.29
N TRP A 71 0.95 8.50 -9.60
CA TRP A 71 2.21 7.87 -9.97
C TRP A 71 2.89 8.52 -11.18
N LYS A 72 2.12 9.12 -12.10
CA LYS A 72 2.68 9.80 -13.28
C LYS A 72 3.43 11.07 -12.90
N ASP A 73 2.90 11.82 -11.94
CA ASP A 73 3.50 13.06 -11.44
C ASP A 73 4.55 12.79 -10.34
N CYS A 74 4.60 11.57 -9.82
CA CYS A 74 5.54 11.14 -8.79
C CYS A 74 6.91 10.70 -9.35
N ALA A 75 7.05 10.55 -10.67
CA ALA A 75 8.28 10.11 -11.31
C ALA A 75 9.44 11.07 -11.05
N ILE A 76 10.65 10.52 -10.85
CA ILE A 76 11.89 11.29 -10.68
C ILE A 76 12.89 10.87 -11.75
N SER A 77 14.06 11.51 -11.80
CA SER A 77 15.06 11.16 -12.80
C SER A 77 15.61 9.74 -12.55
N LYS A 78 16.02 9.05 -13.62
CA LYS A 78 16.64 7.72 -13.51
C LYS A 78 17.87 7.72 -12.59
N GLU A 79 18.61 8.81 -12.56
CA GLU A 79 19.76 8.99 -11.68
C GLU A 79 19.33 9.02 -10.21
N ASP A 80 18.33 9.82 -9.87
CA ASP A 80 17.78 9.89 -8.50
C ASP A 80 17.19 8.54 -8.06
N GLU A 81 16.46 7.85 -8.94
CA GLU A 81 15.95 6.50 -8.65
C GLU A 81 17.08 5.52 -8.36
N THR A 82 18.17 5.60 -9.14
CA THR A 82 19.34 4.72 -9.00
C THR A 82 20.04 4.96 -7.66
N ASP A 83 20.18 6.22 -7.25
CA ASP A 83 20.84 6.57 -6.00
C ASP A 83 19.98 6.22 -4.78
N LEU A 84 18.66 6.41 -4.84
CA LEU A 84 17.74 5.93 -3.82
C LEU A 84 17.80 4.40 -3.66
N ALA A 85 17.89 3.65 -4.77
CA ALA A 85 18.02 2.20 -4.74
C ALA A 85 19.32 1.76 -4.05
N LYS A 86 20.45 2.44 -4.32
CA LYS A 86 21.73 2.16 -3.63
C LYS A 86 21.62 2.41 -2.12
N ILE A 87 20.99 3.51 -1.72
CA ILE A 87 20.81 3.87 -0.31
C ILE A 87 19.97 2.81 0.41
N ILE A 88 18.85 2.38 -0.19
CA ILE A 88 18.00 1.34 0.39
C ILE A 88 18.79 0.04 0.52
N ARG A 89 19.54 -0.38 -0.51
CA ARG A 89 20.35 -1.60 -0.48
C ARG A 89 21.38 -1.57 0.65
N GLN A 90 22.13 -0.48 0.80
CA GLN A 90 23.12 -0.33 1.87
C GLN A 90 22.46 -0.34 3.27
N LYS A 91 21.34 0.35 3.44
CA LYS A 91 20.62 0.39 4.73
C LYS A 91 20.00 -0.94 5.10
N PHE A 92 19.62 -1.74 4.10
CA PHE A 92 18.96 -3.03 4.31
C PHE A 92 19.95 -4.21 4.42
N GLU A 93 21.22 -4.00 4.08
CA GLU A 93 22.29 -5.02 4.14
C GLU A 93 22.32 -5.82 5.45
N PRO A 94 22.16 -5.23 6.67
CA PRO A 94 22.17 -6.01 7.92
C PRO A 94 21.00 -6.99 8.09
N TYR A 95 19.97 -6.89 7.25
CA TYR A 95 18.75 -7.70 7.29
C TYR A 95 18.65 -8.66 6.10
N ASP A 96 19.67 -8.69 5.23
CA ASP A 96 19.73 -9.62 4.10
C ASP A 96 20.30 -10.96 4.57
N ILE A 97 19.42 -11.79 5.14
CA ILE A 97 19.76 -13.05 5.82
C ILE A 97 20.21 -14.14 4.82
N GLU A 98 20.05 -13.92 3.52
CA GLU A 98 20.42 -14.87 2.45
C GLU A 98 21.80 -14.60 1.81
N THR A 99 22.70 -13.84 2.48
CA THR A 99 24.11 -13.69 2.06
C THR A 99 25.06 -14.57 2.86
#